data_AF-A0A832WIG3-F1
#
_entry.id   AF-A0A832WIG3-F1
#
_cell.length_a   1.000
_cell.length_b   1.000
_cell.length_c   1.000
_cell.angle_alpha   90.00
_cell.angle_beta   90.00
_cell.angle_gamma   90.00
#
_symmetry.space_group_name_H-M   'P 1'
#
loop_
_entity.id
_entity.type
_entity.pdbx_description
1 polymer ?
#
loop_
_entity_poly.entity_id
_entity_poly.type
_entity_poly.pdbx_seq_one_letter_code
_entity_poly.pdbx_strand_id
1 'polypeptide(L)'
;MILQLPPYLIAVISTLLMSLTIMTSPETTYLLVLILIWVLLDLTKYPLLLIAPMVFLLVPKYARGLGILVFGLLLASPKIRVELTNYEVLKLFSLSLVILLLISPRPRNTIAKILWLATVVLGSVTLDVLTPIAPLLVVAYFLALPRDRLAYLYSIFTVTGFWVLYRYGLFSFPTPSPPPRWIYEAILIPVLVITYSILKEKGEVLRKKQTLVILLLALLMTPFIRTNEAEFTLLLSTASVRLIASLPHEETL
;
A
#
# COMPACT_ATOMS: atom_id res chain seq x y z
N MET A 1 -24.32 4.70 4.35
CA MET A 1 -23.80 6.02 4.76
C MET A 1 -22.72 6.40 3.77
N ILE A 2 -22.95 7.43 2.93
CA ILE A 2 -21.93 7.86 1.95
C ILE A 2 -20.87 8.63 2.72
N LEU A 3 -19.70 8.04 2.94
CA LEU A 3 -18.59 8.73 3.56
C LEU A 3 -18.01 9.72 2.53
N GLN A 4 -18.48 10.97 2.57
CA GLN A 4 -17.90 12.04 1.76
C GLN A 4 -16.74 12.66 2.54
N LEU A 5 -15.51 12.47 2.05
CA LEU A 5 -14.37 13.20 2.55
C LEU A 5 -14.50 14.67 2.17
N PRO A 6 -14.35 15.61 3.12
CA PRO A 6 -14.41 17.02 2.80
C PRO A 6 -13.29 17.39 1.81
N PRO A 7 -13.59 18.10 0.70
CA PRO A 7 -12.58 18.43 -0.31
C PRO A 7 -11.37 19.19 0.24
N TYR A 8 -11.59 20.07 1.23
CA TYR A 8 -10.50 20.80 1.88
C TYR A 8 -9.54 19.86 2.63
N LEU A 9 -10.05 18.78 3.21
CA LEU A 9 -9.28 17.81 3.97
C LEU A 9 -8.41 16.98 3.02
N ILE A 10 -8.97 16.61 1.87
CA ILE A 10 -8.22 15.99 0.77
C ILE A 10 -7.08 16.90 0.33
N ALA A 11 -7.35 18.19 0.07
CA ALA A 11 -6.35 19.14 -0.39
C ALA A 11 -5.21 19.34 0.63
N VAL A 12 -5.54 19.47 1.92
CA VAL A 12 -4.52 19.64 2.97
C VAL A 12 -3.66 18.39 3.09
N ILE A 13 -4.27 17.19 3.17
CA ILE A 13 -3.54 15.93 3.28
C ILE A 13 -2.68 15.68 2.04
N SER A 14 -3.24 15.84 0.83
CA SER A 14 -2.49 15.62 -0.40
C SER A 14 -1.29 16.57 -0.50
N THR A 15 -1.45 17.83 -0.09
CA THR A 15 -0.36 18.81 -0.08
C THR A 15 0.76 18.41 0.88
N LEU A 16 0.41 17.95 2.08
CA LEU A 16 1.39 17.44 3.05
C LEU A 16 2.12 16.19 2.55
N LEU A 17 1.44 15.31 1.84
CA LEU A 17 2.05 14.10 1.30
C LEU A 17 2.93 14.40 0.08
N MET A 18 2.50 15.32 -0.77
CA MET A 18 3.30 15.79 -1.89
C MET A 18 4.56 16.49 -1.40
N SER A 19 4.47 17.37 -0.40
CA SER A 19 5.65 18.01 0.18
C SER A 19 6.60 16.98 0.80
N LEU A 20 6.08 15.99 1.53
CA LEU A 20 6.90 14.89 2.06
C LEU A 20 7.61 14.11 0.95
N THR A 21 6.91 13.84 -0.16
CA THR A 21 7.45 13.13 -1.32
C THR A 21 8.59 13.92 -1.97
N ILE A 22 8.36 15.22 -2.21
CA ILE A 22 9.33 16.15 -2.81
C ILE A 22 10.57 16.32 -1.91
N MET A 23 10.38 16.54 -0.61
CA MET A 23 11.47 16.69 0.36
C MET A 23 12.40 15.48 0.39
N THR A 24 11.90 14.31 -0.03
CA THR A 24 12.64 13.06 0.04
C THR A 24 13.09 12.56 -1.34
N SER A 25 12.64 13.17 -2.45
CA SER A 25 13.14 12.98 -3.81
C SER A 25 12.66 14.14 -4.69
N PRO A 26 13.50 15.17 -4.92
CA PRO A 26 13.08 16.39 -5.63
C PRO A 26 12.72 16.13 -7.11
N GLU A 27 13.31 15.10 -7.72
CA GLU A 27 13.02 14.68 -9.10
C GLU A 27 11.56 14.27 -9.31
N THR A 28 10.87 13.85 -8.24
CA THR A 28 9.44 13.47 -8.30
C THR A 28 8.52 14.66 -8.50
N THR A 29 9.01 15.90 -8.33
CA THR A 29 8.22 17.12 -8.45
C THR A 29 7.52 17.21 -9.81
N TYR A 30 8.24 16.97 -10.90
CA TYR A 30 7.66 17.05 -12.26
C TYR A 30 6.56 16.00 -12.48
N LEU A 31 6.75 14.79 -11.94
CA LEU A 31 5.75 13.72 -12.04
C LEU A 31 4.51 14.01 -11.21
N LEU A 32 4.67 14.58 -10.01
CA LEU A 32 3.54 15.01 -9.18
C LEU A 32 2.78 16.19 -9.80
N VAL A 33 3.49 17.15 -10.40
CA VAL A 33 2.88 18.25 -11.15
C VAL A 33 2.07 17.73 -12.33
N LEU A 34 2.60 16.74 -13.07
CA LEU A 34 1.87 16.11 -14.17
C LEU A 34 0.58 15.43 -13.68
N ILE A 35 0.61 14.74 -12.52
CA ILE A 35 -0.60 14.15 -11.92
C ILE A 35 -1.59 15.23 -11.47
N LEU A 36 -1.11 16.33 -10.88
CA LEU A 36 -1.94 17.48 -10.52
C LEU A 36 -2.65 18.08 -11.73
N ILE A 37 -1.91 18.31 -12.82
CA ILE A 37 -2.48 18.82 -14.08
C ILE A 37 -3.55 17.84 -14.60
N TRP A 38 -3.25 16.54 -14.60
CA TRP A 38 -4.21 15.52 -15.04
C TRP A 38 -5.49 15.51 -14.19
N VAL A 39 -5.39 15.69 -12.87
CA VAL A 39 -6.56 15.82 -12.00
C VAL A 39 -7.31 17.14 -12.24
N LEU A 40 -6.62 18.24 -12.55
CA LEU A 40 -7.26 19.52 -12.87
C LEU A 40 -8.08 19.45 -14.17
N LEU A 41 -7.73 18.56 -15.09
CA LEU A 41 -8.50 18.33 -16.32
C LEU A 41 -9.84 17.61 -16.06
N ASP A 42 -9.96 16.89 -14.95
CA ASP A 42 -11.20 16.22 -14.54
C ASP A 42 -11.35 16.29 -13.01
N LEU A 43 -12.00 17.37 -12.56
CA LEU A 43 -12.21 17.65 -11.15
C LEU A 43 -13.01 16.56 -10.42
N THR A 44 -13.70 15.65 -11.11
CA THR A 44 -14.35 14.51 -10.46
C THR A 44 -13.33 13.52 -9.87
N LYS A 45 -12.09 13.55 -10.36
CA LYS A 45 -10.99 12.68 -9.95
C LYS A 45 -10.11 13.24 -8.83
N TYR A 46 -10.48 14.37 -8.23
CA TYR A 46 -9.73 14.98 -7.12
C TYR A 46 -9.39 14.06 -5.93
N PRO A 47 -10.15 12.99 -5.59
CA PRO A 47 -9.76 12.08 -4.50
C PRO A 47 -8.45 11.34 -4.81
N LEU A 48 -8.10 11.14 -6.09
CA LEU A 48 -6.85 10.48 -6.49
C LEU A 48 -5.59 11.25 -6.03
N LEU A 49 -5.73 12.52 -5.67
CA LEU A 49 -4.65 13.31 -5.06
C LEU A 49 -4.19 12.76 -3.70
N LEU A 50 -4.99 11.91 -3.04
CA LEU A 50 -4.56 11.19 -1.84
C LEU A 50 -3.67 9.98 -2.17
N ILE A 51 -4.01 9.24 -3.22
CA ILE A 51 -3.31 8.00 -3.60
C ILE A 51 -1.99 8.32 -4.30
N ALA A 52 -2.00 9.31 -5.19
CA ALA A 52 -0.84 9.65 -6.01
C ALA A 52 0.45 9.82 -5.18
N PRO A 53 0.54 10.71 -4.18
CA PRO A 53 1.77 10.83 -3.39
C PRO A 53 2.04 9.60 -2.52
N MET A 54 1.01 8.89 -2.06
CA MET A 54 1.18 7.64 -1.29
C MET A 54 1.91 6.57 -2.08
N VAL A 55 1.53 6.39 -3.33
CA VAL A 55 2.14 5.41 -4.23
C VAL A 55 3.64 5.69 -4.41
N PHE A 56 4.05 6.95 -4.51
CA PHE A 56 5.47 7.32 -4.55
C PHE A 56 6.16 7.05 -3.21
N LEU A 57 5.50 7.35 -2.08
CA LEU A 57 6.07 7.08 -0.76
C LEU A 57 6.26 5.57 -0.48
N LEU A 58 5.45 4.71 -1.09
CA LEU A 58 5.58 3.25 -1.02
C LEU A 58 6.77 2.71 -1.81
N VAL A 59 7.38 3.48 -2.71
CA VAL A 59 8.59 3.11 -3.45
C VAL A 59 9.85 3.51 -2.64
N PRO A 60 10.99 2.78 -2.74
CA PRO A 60 12.18 3.11 -1.98
C PRO A 60 12.69 4.51 -2.34
N LYS A 61 13.26 5.22 -1.36
CA LYS A 61 13.64 6.64 -1.51
C LYS A 61 14.49 6.92 -2.75
N TYR A 62 15.46 6.04 -3.03
CA TYR A 62 16.41 6.19 -4.14
C TYR A 62 15.79 5.97 -5.53
N ALA A 63 14.62 5.35 -5.61
CA ALA A 63 13.93 5.04 -6.88
C ALA A 63 12.51 5.62 -6.92
N ARG A 64 12.25 6.66 -6.11
CA ARG A 64 10.91 7.16 -5.85
C ARG A 64 10.17 7.63 -7.11
N GLY A 65 10.90 8.09 -8.13
CA GLY A 65 10.33 8.43 -9.44
C GLY A 65 9.55 7.27 -10.10
N LEU A 66 9.92 6.01 -9.81
CA LEU A 66 9.20 4.84 -10.29
C LEU A 66 7.79 4.69 -9.69
N GLY A 67 7.41 5.52 -8.72
CA GLY A 67 6.03 5.64 -8.23
C GLY A 67 5.01 5.90 -9.35
N ILE A 68 5.42 6.58 -10.43
CA ILE A 68 4.59 6.78 -11.62
C ILE A 68 4.18 5.44 -12.27
N LEU A 69 5.07 4.43 -12.24
CA LEU A 69 4.79 3.11 -12.79
C LEU A 69 3.78 2.36 -11.92
N VAL A 70 3.90 2.45 -10.59
CA VAL A 70 2.91 1.84 -9.69
C VAL A 70 1.54 2.45 -9.92
N PHE A 71 1.47 3.77 -10.07
CA PHE A 71 0.22 4.48 -10.35
C PHE A 71 -0.35 4.09 -11.73
N GLY A 72 0.49 3.99 -12.76
CA GLY A 72 0.10 3.54 -14.09
C GLY A 72 -0.40 2.10 -14.12
N LEU A 73 0.28 1.18 -13.41
CA LEU A 73 -0.12 -0.22 -13.31
C LEU A 73 -1.45 -0.39 -12.55
N LEU A 74 -1.67 0.37 -11.47
CA LEU A 74 -2.95 0.40 -10.77
C LEU A 74 -4.09 0.83 -11.70
N LEU A 75 -3.86 1.89 -12.48
CA LEU A 75 -4.85 2.44 -13.40
C LEU A 75 -4.89 1.73 -14.75
N ALA A 76 -4.09 0.68 -14.98
CA ALA A 76 -4.07 -0.03 -16.26
C ALA A 76 -5.43 -0.70 -16.55
N SER A 77 -6.06 -1.26 -15.52
CA SER A 77 -7.37 -1.91 -15.64
C SER A 77 -8.50 -0.89 -15.82
N PRO A 78 -9.30 -0.99 -16.90
CA PRO A 78 -10.49 -0.16 -17.08
C PRO A 78 -11.49 -0.28 -15.93
N LYS A 79 -11.65 -1.49 -15.36
CA LYS A 79 -12.61 -1.73 -14.29
C LYS A 79 -12.21 -1.01 -13.00
N ILE A 80 -10.92 -1.07 -12.63
CA ILE A 80 -10.39 -0.36 -11.47
C ILE A 80 -10.57 1.16 -11.64
N ARG A 81 -10.33 1.70 -12.85
CA ARG A 81 -10.57 3.12 -13.13
C ARG A 81 -12.02 3.55 -12.90
N VAL A 82 -12.98 2.70 -13.22
CA VAL A 82 -14.42 2.98 -13.05
C VAL A 82 -14.86 2.80 -11.59
N GLU A 83 -14.28 1.83 -10.88
CA GLU A 83 -14.64 1.48 -9.50
C GLU A 83 -13.90 2.29 -8.42
N LEU A 84 -12.95 3.16 -8.83
CA LEU A 84 -12.24 4.14 -7.99
C LEU A 84 -13.17 5.26 -7.48
N THR A 85 -14.17 4.87 -6.70
CA THR A 85 -15.07 5.77 -5.97
C THR A 85 -14.34 6.41 -4.78
N ASN A 86 -14.90 7.46 -4.19
CA ASN A 86 -14.34 8.13 -2.99
C ASN A 86 -14.04 7.14 -1.85
N TYR A 87 -14.92 6.14 -1.67
CA TYR A 87 -14.76 5.13 -0.63
C TYR A 87 -13.58 4.20 -0.92
N GLU A 88 -13.47 3.73 -2.16
CA GLU A 88 -12.35 2.89 -2.59
C GLU A 88 -11.02 3.64 -2.52
N VAL A 89 -11.03 4.93 -2.86
CA VAL A 89 -9.85 5.79 -2.71
C VAL A 89 -9.39 5.90 -1.26
N LEU A 90 -10.34 6.05 -0.33
CA LEU A 90 -10.02 6.12 1.10
C LEU A 90 -9.49 4.79 1.65
N LYS A 91 -10.00 3.66 1.17
CA LYS A 91 -9.49 2.33 1.50
C LYS A 91 -8.04 2.17 1.05
N LEU A 92 -7.77 2.47 -0.23
CA LEU A 92 -6.42 2.42 -0.79
C LEU A 92 -5.46 3.37 -0.07
N PHE A 93 -5.92 4.58 0.23
CA PHE A 93 -5.15 5.55 1.00
C PHE A 93 -4.80 5.04 2.40
N SER A 94 -5.80 4.56 3.15
CA SER A 94 -5.62 4.04 4.51
C SER A 94 -4.69 2.82 4.52
N LEU A 95 -4.90 1.88 3.60
CA LEU A 95 -4.04 0.71 3.42
C LEU A 95 -2.59 1.13 3.11
N SER A 96 -2.41 2.04 2.16
CA SER A 96 -1.09 2.56 1.78
C SER A 96 -0.39 3.25 2.95
N LEU A 97 -1.14 4.03 3.73
CA LEU A 97 -0.60 4.74 4.90
C LEU A 97 -0.11 3.75 5.96
N VAL A 98 -0.92 2.74 6.32
CA VAL A 98 -0.52 1.76 7.34
C VAL A 98 0.67 0.94 6.85
N ILE A 99 0.69 0.51 5.58
CA ILE A 99 1.83 -0.19 4.98
C ILE A 99 3.07 0.70 5.00
N LEU A 100 2.95 1.96 4.59
CA LEU A 100 4.05 2.93 4.60
C LEU A 100 4.65 3.06 6.00
N LEU A 101 3.82 3.20 7.03
CA LEU A 101 4.29 3.29 8.42
C LEU A 101 5.00 2.00 8.87
N LEU A 102 4.47 0.82 8.51
CA LEU A 102 5.07 -0.48 8.85
C LEU A 102 6.42 -0.72 8.18
N ILE A 103 6.57 -0.31 6.91
CA ILE A 103 7.80 -0.49 6.15
C ILE A 103 8.81 0.65 6.37
N SER A 104 8.38 1.80 6.88
CA SER A 104 9.27 2.94 7.13
C SER A 104 10.37 2.62 8.16
N PRO A 105 11.53 3.31 8.11
CA PRO A 105 12.56 3.17 9.12
C PRO A 105 12.01 3.48 10.51
N ARG A 106 12.18 2.54 11.44
CA ARG A 106 11.63 2.68 12.78
C ARG A 106 12.34 3.77 13.58
N PRO A 107 11.61 4.52 14.43
CA PRO A 107 12.22 5.52 15.28
C PRO A 107 13.22 4.89 16.26
N ARG A 108 14.30 5.61 16.57
CA ARG A 108 15.34 5.16 17.52
C ARG A 108 14.94 5.38 18.97
N ASN A 109 14.36 6.54 19.27
CA ASN A 109 13.95 6.95 20.61
C ASN A 109 12.77 6.10 21.12
N THR A 110 12.82 5.68 22.39
CA THR A 110 11.79 4.89 23.07
C THR A 110 10.41 5.54 23.02
N ILE A 111 10.31 6.85 23.30
CA ILE A 111 9.02 7.57 23.27
C ILE A 111 8.44 7.54 21.86
N ALA A 112 9.28 7.84 20.86
CA ALA A 112 8.87 7.81 19.46
C ALA A 112 8.49 6.40 18.99
N LYS A 113 9.11 5.33 19.52
CA LYS A 113 8.70 3.93 19.26
C LYS A 113 7.32 3.62 19.81
N ILE A 114 7.02 4.07 21.02
CA ILE A 114 5.70 3.87 21.63
C ILE A 114 4.63 4.60 20.82
N LEU A 115 4.88 5.86 20.45
CA LEU A 115 3.96 6.63 19.61
C LEU A 115 3.77 5.98 18.24
N TRP A 116 4.86 5.56 17.59
CA TRP A 116 4.79 4.83 16.32
C TRP A 116 3.97 3.54 16.46
N LEU A 117 4.20 2.75 17.50
CA LEU A 117 3.46 1.52 17.74
C LEU A 117 1.97 1.81 17.96
N ALA A 118 1.62 2.80 18.78
CA ALA A 118 0.24 3.20 19.02
C ALA A 118 -0.45 3.65 17.73
N THR A 119 0.20 4.51 16.94
CA THR A 119 -0.33 4.99 15.66
C THR A 119 -0.55 3.84 14.67
N VAL A 120 0.40 2.92 14.56
CA VAL A 120 0.31 1.80 13.62
C VAL A 120 -0.73 0.77 14.06
N VAL A 121 -0.85 0.50 15.36
CA VAL A 121 -1.91 -0.36 15.92
C VAL A 121 -3.27 0.27 15.67
N LEU A 122 -3.48 1.53 16.06
CA LEU A 122 -4.73 2.23 15.84
C LEU A 122 -5.08 2.31 14.35
N GLY A 123 -4.09 2.61 13.49
CA GLY A 123 -4.26 2.61 12.05
C GLY A 123 -4.67 1.24 11.50
N SER A 124 -4.07 0.16 11.98
CA SER A 124 -4.42 -1.20 11.55
C SER A 124 -5.81 -1.63 12.02
N VAL A 125 -6.18 -1.30 13.27
CA VAL A 125 -7.49 -1.62 13.84
C VAL A 125 -8.60 -0.81 13.14
N THR A 126 -8.35 0.46 12.84
CA THR A 126 -9.30 1.31 12.09
C THR A 126 -9.39 0.92 10.61
N LEU A 127 -8.28 0.45 10.02
CA LEU A 127 -8.26 -0.07 8.65
C LEU A 127 -9.22 -1.26 8.47
N ASP A 128 -9.43 -2.08 9.50
CA ASP A 128 -10.35 -3.22 9.46
C ASP A 128 -11.81 -2.82 9.21
N VAL A 129 -12.21 -1.64 9.69
CA VAL A 129 -13.54 -1.05 9.44
C VAL A 129 -13.73 -0.69 7.97
N LEU A 130 -12.64 -0.41 7.25
CA LEU A 130 -12.67 -0.01 5.83
C LEU A 130 -12.39 -1.20 4.91
N THR A 131 -11.46 -2.07 5.29
CA THR A 131 -10.95 -3.17 4.47
C THR A 131 -10.86 -4.44 5.32
N PRO A 132 -11.70 -5.46 5.06
CA PRO A 132 -11.75 -6.71 5.83
C PRO A 132 -10.44 -7.55 5.79
N ILE A 133 -9.49 -7.15 4.97
CA ILE A 133 -8.16 -7.77 4.81
C ILE A 133 -7.14 -7.30 5.85
N ALA A 134 -7.47 -6.31 6.71
CA ALA A 134 -6.55 -5.77 7.70
C ALA A 134 -5.89 -6.84 8.62
N PRO A 135 -6.55 -7.94 9.02
CA PRO A 135 -5.91 -8.99 9.79
C PRO A 135 -4.76 -9.69 9.06
N LEU A 136 -4.82 -9.78 7.72
CA LEU A 136 -3.76 -10.38 6.90
C LEU A 136 -2.47 -9.56 6.96
N LEU A 137 -2.56 -8.25 7.21
CA LEU A 137 -1.39 -7.37 7.39
C LEU A 137 -0.56 -7.79 8.60
N VAL A 138 -1.20 -8.20 9.69
CA VAL A 138 -0.52 -8.68 10.89
C VAL A 138 0.25 -9.96 10.58
N VAL A 139 -0.39 -10.90 9.89
CA VAL A 139 0.24 -12.16 9.48
C VAL A 139 1.41 -11.90 8.53
N ALA A 140 1.22 -11.05 7.52
CA ALA A 140 2.27 -10.68 6.57
C ALA A 140 3.47 -10.02 7.27
N TYR A 141 3.21 -9.08 8.19
CA TYR A 141 4.25 -8.38 8.93
C TYR A 141 5.03 -9.31 9.85
N PHE A 142 4.33 -10.20 10.56
CA PHE A 142 4.93 -11.20 11.43
C PHE A 142 5.83 -12.16 10.65
N LEU A 143 5.34 -12.70 9.54
CA LEU A 143 6.09 -13.64 8.70
C LEU A 143 7.31 -13.02 8.03
N ALA A 144 7.24 -11.74 7.64
CA ALA A 144 8.40 -11.04 7.07
C ALA A 144 9.47 -10.68 8.12
N LEU A 145 9.08 -10.55 9.40
CA LEU A 145 9.94 -10.10 10.50
C LEU A 145 9.83 -10.99 11.76
N PRO A 146 10.07 -12.31 11.67
CA PRO A 146 9.65 -13.28 12.69
C PRO A 146 10.43 -13.23 14.01
N ARG A 147 11.56 -12.51 14.08
CA ARG A 147 12.41 -12.42 15.29
C ARG A 147 12.42 -11.03 15.93
N ASP A 148 11.49 -10.18 15.54
CA ASP A 148 11.52 -8.77 15.90
C ASP A 148 10.54 -8.45 17.04
N ARG A 149 11.05 -8.01 18.20
CA ARG A 149 10.22 -7.71 19.38
C ARG A 149 9.10 -6.72 19.08
N LEU A 150 9.34 -5.73 18.22
CA LEU A 150 8.30 -4.77 17.84
C LEU A 150 7.23 -5.39 16.95
N ALA A 151 7.57 -6.38 16.12
CA ALA A 151 6.59 -7.13 15.34
C ALA A 151 5.70 -7.99 16.24
N TYR A 152 6.25 -8.60 17.29
CA TYR A 152 5.46 -9.29 18.31
C TYR A 152 4.50 -8.34 19.03
N LEU A 153 4.99 -7.20 19.54
CA LEU A 153 4.15 -6.22 20.22
C LEU A 153 3.04 -5.71 19.30
N TYR A 154 3.39 -5.31 18.07
CA TYR A 154 2.41 -4.91 17.07
C TYR A 154 1.33 -5.98 16.85
N SER A 155 1.74 -7.24 16.66
CA SER A 155 0.82 -8.35 16.43
C SER A 155 -0.12 -8.60 17.61
N ILE A 156 0.41 -8.59 18.84
CA ILE A 156 -0.39 -8.80 20.05
C ILE A 156 -1.45 -7.70 20.19
N PHE A 157 -1.04 -6.44 20.08
CA PHE A 157 -1.97 -5.32 20.26
C PHE A 157 -3.01 -5.24 19.15
N THR A 158 -2.62 -5.47 17.89
CA THR A 158 -3.56 -5.46 16.76
C THR A 158 -4.55 -6.62 16.80
N VAL A 159 -4.10 -7.85 17.07
CA VAL A 159 -4.98 -9.02 17.22
C VAL A 159 -5.96 -8.80 18.37
N THR A 160 -5.51 -8.22 19.48
CA THR A 160 -6.40 -7.85 20.60
C THR A 160 -7.45 -6.83 20.16
N GLY A 161 -7.04 -5.80 19.40
CA GLY A 161 -7.97 -4.82 18.83
C GLY A 161 -9.01 -5.44 17.89
N PHE A 162 -8.59 -6.31 16.97
CA PHE A 162 -9.49 -7.03 16.08
C PHE A 162 -10.44 -7.97 16.83
N TRP A 163 -9.94 -8.64 17.87
CA TRP A 163 -10.78 -9.49 18.73
C TRP A 163 -11.90 -8.69 19.40
N VAL A 164 -11.58 -7.47 19.88
CA VAL A 164 -12.59 -6.56 20.44
C VAL A 164 -13.61 -6.20 19.36
N LEU A 165 -13.19 -5.76 18.17
CA LEU A 165 -14.10 -5.42 17.07
C LEU A 165 -14.99 -6.60 16.67
N TYR A 166 -14.43 -7.80 16.58
CA TYR A 166 -15.18 -9.03 16.29
C TYR A 166 -16.27 -9.28 17.32
N ARG A 167 -15.94 -9.17 18.61
CA ARG A 167 -16.88 -9.42 19.69
C ARG A 167 -18.06 -8.45 19.70
N TYR A 168 -17.85 -7.21 19.26
CA TYR A 168 -18.91 -6.22 19.10
C TYR A 168 -19.65 -6.32 17.75
N GLY A 169 -19.34 -7.31 16.91
CA GLY A 169 -19.96 -7.48 15.59
C GLY A 169 -19.56 -6.38 14.58
N LEU A 170 -18.49 -5.64 14.86
CA LEU A 170 -17.96 -4.57 13.99
C LEU A 170 -16.95 -5.08 12.97
N PHE A 171 -16.68 -6.39 12.97
CA PHE A 171 -15.76 -7.07 12.07
C PHE A 171 -16.38 -8.33 11.50
N SER A 172 -16.20 -8.51 10.19
CA SER A 172 -16.51 -9.74 9.48
C SER A 172 -15.34 -10.10 8.56
N PHE A 173 -14.79 -11.30 8.71
CA PHE A 173 -13.74 -11.77 7.82
C PHE A 173 -14.29 -11.99 6.41
N PRO A 174 -13.53 -11.63 5.35
CA PRO A 174 -14.02 -11.77 3.98
C PRO A 174 -14.25 -13.24 3.63
N THR A 175 -15.23 -13.49 2.76
CA THR A 175 -15.52 -14.82 2.26
C THR A 175 -14.58 -15.16 1.10
N PRO A 176 -13.90 -16.32 1.13
CA PRO A 176 -13.07 -16.75 0.03
C PRO A 176 -13.89 -16.87 -1.26
N SER A 177 -13.39 -16.30 -2.35
CA SER A 177 -14.04 -16.39 -3.65
C SER A 177 -13.03 -16.37 -4.80
N PRO A 178 -13.31 -17.09 -5.90
CA PRO A 178 -12.36 -17.19 -7.00
C PRO A 178 -12.13 -15.82 -7.65
N PRO A 179 -10.91 -15.56 -8.15
CA PRO A 179 -10.57 -14.31 -8.81
C PRO A 179 -11.44 -14.13 -10.07
N PRO A 180 -11.94 -12.91 -10.31
CA PRO A 180 -12.73 -12.63 -11.49
C PRO A 180 -11.82 -12.56 -12.73
N ARG A 181 -12.29 -13.02 -13.90
CA ARG A 181 -11.43 -13.21 -15.08
C ARG A 181 -10.70 -11.95 -15.57
N TRP A 182 -11.32 -10.78 -15.46
CA TRP A 182 -10.70 -9.53 -15.93
C TRP A 182 -9.53 -9.07 -15.02
N ILE A 183 -9.39 -9.61 -13.79
CA ILE A 183 -8.26 -9.25 -12.92
C ILE A 183 -6.92 -9.65 -13.55
N TYR A 184 -6.92 -10.69 -14.40
CA TYR A 184 -5.73 -11.17 -15.08
C TYR A 184 -5.11 -10.09 -15.97
N GLU A 185 -5.91 -9.21 -16.58
CA GLU A 185 -5.42 -8.07 -17.36
C GLU A 185 -4.70 -7.04 -16.49
N ALA A 186 -5.18 -6.83 -15.26
CA ALA A 186 -4.60 -5.88 -14.31
C ALA A 186 -3.27 -6.38 -13.73
N ILE A 187 -3.13 -7.69 -13.54
CA ILE A 187 -2.01 -8.28 -12.79
C ILE A 187 -0.96 -8.95 -13.66
N LEU A 188 -1.21 -9.15 -14.96
CA LEU A 188 -0.28 -9.83 -15.86
C LEU A 188 1.11 -9.19 -15.84
N ILE A 189 1.19 -7.87 -16.05
CA ILE A 189 2.46 -7.14 -16.06
C ILE A 189 3.14 -7.19 -14.68
N PRO A 190 2.47 -6.84 -13.55
CA PRO A 190 3.05 -7.00 -12.22
C PRO A 190 3.59 -8.40 -11.94
N VAL A 191 2.85 -9.46 -12.30
CA VAL A 191 3.24 -10.86 -12.06
C VAL A 191 4.46 -11.25 -12.90
N LEU A 192 4.50 -10.88 -14.17
CA LEU A 192 5.66 -11.13 -15.04
C LEU A 192 6.91 -10.45 -14.49
N VAL A 193 6.78 -9.20 -14.07
CA VAL A 193 7.87 -8.44 -13.45
C VAL A 193 8.37 -9.11 -12.18
N ILE A 194 7.46 -9.46 -11.25
CA ILE A 194 7.83 -10.14 -9.99
C ILE A 194 8.56 -11.44 -10.28
N THR A 195 8.03 -12.24 -11.22
CA THR A 195 8.62 -13.53 -11.61
C THR A 195 10.02 -13.33 -12.18
N TYR A 196 10.18 -12.40 -13.11
CA TYR A 196 11.48 -12.07 -13.70
C TYR A 196 12.49 -11.62 -12.64
N SER A 197 12.10 -10.72 -11.73
CA SER A 197 12.98 -10.24 -10.67
C SER A 197 13.41 -11.35 -9.71
N ILE A 198 12.51 -12.24 -9.32
CA ILE A 198 12.82 -13.39 -8.45
C ILE A 198 13.82 -14.33 -9.14
N LEU A 199 13.61 -14.62 -10.43
CA LEU A 199 14.50 -15.47 -11.21
C LEU A 199 15.89 -14.86 -11.37
N LYS A 200 15.98 -13.55 -11.63
CA LYS A 200 17.25 -12.84 -11.80
C LYS A 200 18.05 -12.72 -10.49
N GLU A 201 17.38 -12.44 -9.38
CA GLU A 201 18.04 -12.26 -8.06
C GLU A 201 18.24 -13.56 -7.27
N LYS A 202 17.88 -14.72 -7.81
CA LYS A 202 18.06 -16.05 -7.16
C LYS A 202 17.60 -16.09 -5.68
N GLY A 203 16.54 -15.36 -5.34
CA GLY A 203 15.96 -15.33 -4.00
C GLY A 203 16.52 -14.28 -3.03
N GLU A 204 17.41 -13.37 -3.45
CA GLU A 204 17.80 -12.22 -2.60
C GLU A 204 16.62 -11.31 -2.22
N VAL A 205 15.54 -11.39 -3.00
CA VAL A 205 14.22 -10.81 -2.69
C VAL A 205 13.76 -11.11 -1.26
N LEU A 206 14.04 -12.32 -0.74
CA LEU A 206 13.66 -12.73 0.62
C LEU A 206 14.41 -11.94 1.71
N ARG A 207 15.55 -11.32 1.37
CA ARG A 207 16.30 -10.45 2.30
C ARG A 207 15.68 -9.05 2.39
N LYS A 208 14.91 -8.63 1.39
CA LYS A 208 14.27 -7.32 1.30
C LYS A 208 12.96 -7.29 2.10
N LYS A 209 13.09 -7.33 3.44
CA LYS A 209 11.98 -7.41 4.42
C LYS A 209 10.78 -6.53 4.11
N GLN A 210 11.00 -5.26 3.73
CA GLN A 210 9.91 -4.33 3.42
C GLN A 210 9.10 -4.76 2.18
N THR A 211 9.79 -5.20 1.12
CA THR A 211 9.14 -5.69 -0.11
C THR A 211 8.48 -7.05 0.15
N LEU A 212 9.10 -7.88 0.99
CA LEU A 212 8.54 -9.16 1.42
C LEU A 212 7.21 -9.00 2.18
N VAL A 213 7.06 -7.99 3.05
CA VAL A 213 5.77 -7.69 3.72
C VAL A 213 4.66 -7.47 2.68
N ILE A 214 4.91 -6.63 1.68
CA ILE A 214 3.92 -6.28 0.64
C ILE A 214 3.59 -7.51 -0.21
N LEU A 215 4.60 -8.30 -0.57
CA LEU A 215 4.44 -9.51 -1.38
C LEU A 215 3.68 -10.61 -0.61
N LEU A 216 3.99 -10.83 0.67
CA LEU A 216 3.26 -11.75 1.53
C LEU A 216 1.81 -11.31 1.73
N LEU A 217 1.57 -10.02 1.91
CA LEU A 217 0.21 -9.48 2.01
C LEU A 217 -0.58 -9.74 0.72
N ALA A 218 0.02 -9.47 -0.45
CA ALA A 218 -0.61 -9.78 -1.74
C ALA A 218 -0.92 -11.28 -1.86
N LEU A 219 0.01 -12.16 -1.50
CA LEU A 219 -0.20 -13.61 -1.52
C LEU A 219 -1.33 -14.05 -0.58
N LEU A 220 -1.37 -13.53 0.64
CA LEU A 220 -2.42 -13.84 1.61
C LEU A 220 -3.79 -13.32 1.19
N MET A 221 -3.83 -12.28 0.35
CA MET A 221 -5.07 -11.73 -0.21
C MET A 221 -5.62 -12.50 -1.41
N THR A 222 -4.86 -13.46 -1.98
CA THR A 222 -5.29 -14.24 -3.15
C THR A 222 -6.68 -14.89 -3.03
N PRO A 223 -7.09 -15.49 -1.89
CA PRO A 223 -8.45 -16.03 -1.76
C PRO A 223 -9.56 -14.95 -1.68
N PHE A 224 -9.21 -13.67 -1.49
CA PHE A 224 -10.16 -12.56 -1.27
C PHE A 224 -10.07 -11.48 -2.35
N ILE A 225 -9.48 -11.80 -3.52
CA ILE A 225 -9.27 -10.84 -4.61
C ILE A 225 -10.58 -10.17 -5.02
N ARG A 226 -11.65 -10.95 -5.20
CA ARG A 226 -12.94 -10.46 -5.75
C ARG A 226 -13.57 -9.33 -4.92
N THR A 227 -13.29 -9.26 -3.63
CA THR A 227 -13.82 -8.20 -2.75
C THR A 227 -12.83 -7.07 -2.50
N ASN A 228 -11.56 -7.22 -2.92
CA ASN A 228 -10.47 -6.30 -2.63
C ASN A 228 -9.54 -6.14 -3.86
N GLU A 229 -10.15 -5.90 -5.02
CA GLU A 229 -9.48 -6.00 -6.31
C GLU A 229 -8.47 -4.86 -6.52
N ALA A 230 -8.84 -3.64 -6.11
CA ALA A 230 -7.99 -2.47 -6.21
C ALA A 230 -6.83 -2.55 -5.21
N GLU A 231 -7.09 -3.01 -3.98
CA GLU A 231 -6.07 -3.22 -2.96
C GLU A 231 -5.06 -4.28 -3.42
N PHE A 232 -5.54 -5.41 -3.95
CA PHE A 232 -4.67 -6.45 -4.49
C PHE A 232 -3.80 -5.95 -5.65
N THR A 233 -4.40 -5.20 -6.59
CA THR A 233 -3.68 -4.65 -7.74
C THR A 233 -2.64 -3.62 -7.32
N LEU A 234 -2.97 -2.76 -6.34
CA LEU A 234 -2.03 -1.79 -5.76
C LEU A 234 -0.83 -2.51 -5.13
N LEU A 235 -1.06 -3.55 -4.35
CA LEU A 235 0.00 -4.31 -3.68
C LEU A 235 0.93 -4.99 -4.68
N LEU A 236 0.37 -5.65 -5.70
CA LEU A 236 1.18 -6.28 -6.75
C LEU A 236 1.98 -5.25 -7.55
N SER A 237 1.35 -4.14 -7.93
CA SER A 237 2.02 -3.04 -8.65
C SER A 237 3.15 -2.43 -7.82
N THR A 238 2.92 -2.25 -6.52
CA THR A 238 3.94 -1.73 -5.60
C THR A 238 5.07 -2.73 -5.44
N ALA A 239 4.76 -4.01 -5.22
CA ALA A 239 5.76 -5.05 -5.06
C ALA A 239 6.62 -5.20 -6.32
N SER A 240 6.00 -5.21 -7.51
CA SER A 240 6.70 -5.36 -8.79
C SER A 240 7.71 -4.23 -9.01
N VAL A 241 7.30 -2.98 -8.81
CA VAL A 241 8.19 -1.81 -8.95
C VAL A 241 9.30 -1.81 -7.91
N ARG A 242 8.98 -2.14 -6.64
CA ARG A 242 10.00 -2.27 -5.58
C ARG A 242 11.05 -3.34 -5.90
N LEU A 243 10.67 -4.41 -6.59
CA LEU A 243 11.60 -5.45 -7.03
C LEU A 243 12.46 -5.01 -8.21
N ILE A 244 11.88 -4.37 -9.24
CA ILE A 244 12.65 -3.81 -10.36
C ILE A 244 13.68 -2.81 -9.85
N ALA A 245 13.25 -1.87 -9.00
CA ALA A 245 14.11 -0.85 -8.39
C ALA A 245 15.29 -1.44 -7.63
N SER A 246 15.27 -2.73 -7.35
CA SER A 246 16.28 -3.40 -6.53
C SER A 246 17.18 -4.34 -7.32
N LEU A 247 16.93 -4.49 -8.63
CA LEU A 247 17.80 -5.22 -9.54
C LEU A 247 19.14 -4.49 -9.69
N PRO A 248 20.26 -5.20 -9.91
CA PRO A 248 21.53 -4.57 -10.25
C PRO A 248 21.39 -3.82 -11.60
N HIS A 249 21.78 -2.55 -11.61
CA HIS A 249 21.84 -1.69 -12.79
C HIS A 249 23.31 -1.41 -13.13
N GLU A 250 23.62 -1.16 -14.41
CA GLU A 250 24.99 -0.96 -14.90
C GLU A 250 25.75 0.17 -14.17
N GLU A 251 25.06 1.15 -13.59
CA GLU A 251 25.67 2.22 -12.79
C GLU A 251 26.16 1.77 -11.39
N THR A 252 25.86 0.54 -10.99
CA THR A 252 26.21 -0.04 -9.67
C THR A 252 27.14 -1.25 -9.75
N LEU A 253 27.62 -1.58 -10.95
CA LEU A 253 28.65 -2.59 -11.22
C LEU A 253 29.98 -1.91 -11.51
#